data_AF-A0A2G9UD49-F1
#
_entry.id   AF-A0A2G9UD49-F1
#
_cell.length_a   1.000
_cell.length_b   1.000
_cell.length_c   1.000
_cell.angle_alpha   90.00
_cell.angle_beta   90.00
_cell.angle_gamma   90.00
#
_symmetry.space_group_name_H-M   'P 1'
#
loop_
_entity.id
_entity.type
_entity.pdbx_description
1 polymer ?
#
loop_
_entity_poly.entity_id
_entity_poly.type
_entity_poly.pdbx_seq_one_letter_code
_entity_poly.pdbx_strand_id
1 'polypeptide(L)'
;MIADLSDELNESQRRAVCAALNKRRPFVTIQGPPGTGKTRVVAEIVRQLFHRKLKTLVCAPSNVAVDKVMSEVIKLFDSEQIEENGQGEQKRGRKRTLSYIL
;
A
#
# COMPACT_ATOMS: atom_id res chain seq x y z
N MET A 1 7.10 0.94 -13.89
CA MET A 1 5.90 1.76 -14.06
C MET A 1 5.25 1.91 -12.69
N ILE A 2 4.76 3.11 -12.32
CA ILE A 2 3.86 3.26 -11.16
C ILE A 2 2.53 2.66 -11.63
N ALA A 3 1.93 1.74 -10.86
CA ALA A 3 0.58 1.25 -11.16
C ALA A 3 -0.42 2.38 -10.87
N ASP A 4 -1.59 2.37 -11.50
CA ASP A 4 -2.62 3.39 -11.32
C ASP A 4 -2.83 3.69 -9.83
N LEU A 5 -2.56 4.94 -9.43
CA LEU A 5 -2.71 5.40 -8.05
C LEU A 5 -4.20 5.58 -7.78
N SER A 6 -4.68 5.08 -6.63
CA SER A 6 -6.07 5.20 -6.22
C SER A 6 -6.64 6.61 -6.43
N ASP A 7 -7.83 6.68 -7.02
CA ASP A 7 -8.52 7.94 -7.31
C ASP A 7 -8.92 8.74 -6.07
N GLU A 8 -8.97 8.07 -4.92
CA GLU A 8 -9.27 8.66 -3.62
C GLU A 8 -8.11 9.49 -3.05
N LEU A 9 -6.90 9.37 -3.59
CA LEU A 9 -5.75 10.13 -3.11
C LEU A 9 -5.75 11.56 -3.67
N ASN A 10 -5.65 12.53 -2.77
CA ASN A 10 -5.42 13.91 -3.18
C ASN A 10 -3.98 14.12 -3.68
N GLU A 11 -3.73 15.27 -4.30
CA GLU A 11 -2.44 15.58 -4.93
C GLU A 11 -1.25 15.48 -3.95
N SER A 12 -1.40 15.96 -2.71
CA SER A 12 -0.32 15.91 -1.72
C SER A 12 0.03 14.48 -1.31
N GLN A 13 -0.98 13.62 -1.16
CA GLN A 13 -0.82 12.21 -0.87
C GLN A 13 -0.19 11.47 -2.06
N ARG A 14 -0.63 11.75 -3.30
CA ARG A 14 -0.01 11.20 -4.52
C ARG A 14 1.47 11.57 -4.62
N ARG A 15 1.81 12.84 -4.34
CA ARG A 15 3.22 13.28 -4.28
C ARG A 15 4.01 12.52 -3.22
N ALA A 16 3.43 12.26 -2.05
CA ALA A 16 4.08 11.48 -1.01
C ALA A 16 4.36 10.02 -1.45
N VAL A 17 3.39 9.36 -2.11
CA VAL A 17 3.58 8.02 -2.67
C VAL A 17 4.68 8.02 -3.74
N CYS A 18 4.61 8.96 -4.69
CA CYS A 18 5.62 9.10 -5.74
C CYS A 18 7.03 9.35 -5.17
N ALA A 19 7.14 10.17 -4.12
CA ALA A 19 8.41 10.42 -3.44
C ALA A 19 8.95 9.13 -2.80
N ALA A 20 8.10 8.37 -2.09
CA ALA A 20 8.49 7.12 -1.43
C ALA A 20 8.91 6.01 -2.42
N LEU A 21 8.33 5.98 -3.62
CA LEU A 21 8.66 5.00 -4.66
C LEU A 21 9.87 5.39 -5.52
N ASN A 22 10.45 6.56 -5.29
CA ASN A 22 11.59 7.06 -6.05
C ASN A 22 12.90 6.47 -5.52
N LYS A 23 13.54 5.58 -6.30
CA LYS A 23 14.81 4.94 -5.95
C LYS A 23 15.96 5.92 -5.66
N ARG A 24 15.90 7.15 -6.19
CA ARG A 24 16.91 8.20 -5.90
C ARG A 24 16.72 8.85 -4.53
N ARG A 25 15.64 8.55 -3.82
CA ARG A 25 15.32 9.05 -2.48
C ARG A 25 15.32 7.86 -1.50
N PRO A 26 16.48 7.48 -0.96
CA PRO A 26 16.59 6.31 -0.07
C PRO A 26 15.86 6.51 1.27
N PHE A 27 15.58 7.77 1.63
CA PHE A 27 14.87 8.14 2.84
C PHE A 27 13.82 9.20 2.52
N VAL A 28 12.59 8.97 2.95
CA VAL A 28 11.45 9.89 2.74
C VAL A 28 10.61 9.93 4.00
N THR A 29 10.36 11.14 4.50
CA THR A 29 9.46 11.39 5.62
C THR A 29 8.11 11.86 5.12
N ILE A 30 7.04 11.23 5.58
CA ILE A 30 5.66 11.63 5.29
C ILE A 30 5.05 12.17 6.58
N GLN A 31 4.65 13.44 6.57
CA GLN A 31 4.05 14.12 7.70
C GLN A 31 2.66 14.64 7.35
N GLY A 32 1.79 14.73 8.36
CA GLY A 32 0.48 15.33 8.20
C GLY A 32 -0.26 15.45 9.54
N PRO A 33 -1.15 16.44 9.71
CA PRO A 33 -2.06 16.55 10.86
C PRO A 33 -2.85 15.26 11.15
N PRO A 34 -3.43 15.09 12.36
CA PRO A 34 -4.31 13.95 12.64
C PRO A 34 -5.48 13.88 11.63
N GLY A 35 -5.86 12.67 11.23
CA GLY A 35 -6.97 12.46 10.28
C GLY A 35 -6.64 12.59 8.78
N THR A 36 -5.42 13.00 8.39
CA THR A 36 -5.08 13.29 6.97
C THR A 36 -4.78 12.07 6.09
N GLY A 37 -5.24 10.87 6.48
CA GLY A 37 -5.10 9.66 5.66
C GLY A 37 -3.66 9.13 5.52
N LYS A 38 -2.75 9.42 6.47
CA LYS A 38 -1.35 8.89 6.43
C LYS A 38 -1.31 7.36 6.28
N THR A 39 -2.19 6.65 6.99
CA THR A 39 -2.30 5.19 6.90
C THR A 39 -2.67 4.74 5.49
N ARG A 40 -3.57 5.45 4.81
CA ARG A 40 -3.94 5.19 3.41
C ARG A 40 -2.75 5.37 2.46
N VAL A 41 -1.95 6.42 2.67
CA VAL A 41 -0.71 6.64 1.90
C VAL A 41 0.29 5.51 2.10
N VAL A 42 0.50 5.06 3.33
CA VAL A 42 1.39 3.91 3.62
C VAL A 42 0.88 2.64 2.96
N ALA A 43 -0.43 2.37 3.04
CA ALA A 43 -1.05 1.21 2.41
C ALA A 43 -0.88 1.23 0.88
N GLU A 44 -1.04 2.39 0.25
CA GLU A 44 -0.79 2.56 -1.18
C GLU A 44 0.69 2.31 -1.55
N ILE A 45 1.64 2.80 -0.76
CA ILE A 45 3.07 2.53 -0.98
C ILE A 45 3.33 1.02 -0.93
N VAL A 46 2.78 0.32 0.07
CA VAL A 46 2.90 -1.14 0.21
C VAL A 46 2.30 -1.85 -1.01
N ARG A 47 1.10 -1.44 -1.45
CA ARG A 47 0.44 -1.99 -2.65
C ARG A 47 1.32 -1.84 -3.90
N GLN A 48 1.91 -0.66 -4.09
CA GLN A 48 2.80 -0.38 -5.22
C GLN A 48 4.09 -1.20 -5.17
N LEU A 49 4.68 -1.36 -3.99
CA LEU A 49 5.87 -2.21 -3.80
C LEU A 49 5.55 -3.70 -4.04
N PHE A 50 4.36 -4.16 -3.63
CA PHE A 50 3.87 -5.51 -3.89
C PHE A 50 3.72 -5.78 -5.39
N HIS A 51 3.09 -4.87 -6.14
CA HIS A 51 2.97 -4.97 -7.60
C HIS A 51 4.33 -5.01 -8.31
N ARG A 52 5.33 -4.32 -7.74
CA ARG A 52 6.72 -4.35 -8.20
C ARG A 52 7.50 -5.60 -7.78
N LYS A 53 6.84 -6.54 -7.08
CA LYS A 53 7.43 -7.79 -6.56
C LYS A 53 8.59 -7.54 -5.59
N LEU A 54 8.53 -6.45 -4.83
CA LEU A 54 9.53 -6.10 -3.82
C LEU A 54 9.10 -6.60 -2.44
N LYS A 55 10.04 -7.19 -1.70
CA LYS A 55 9.83 -7.52 -0.28
C LYS A 55 9.73 -6.23 0.52
N THR A 56 8.65 -6.08 1.28
CA THR A 56 8.33 -4.86 2.04
C THR A 56 8.19 -5.22 3.51
N LEU A 57 8.92 -4.51 4.38
CA LEU A 57 8.78 -4.59 5.83
C LEU A 57 8.01 -3.36 6.31
N VAL A 58 6.96 -3.58 7.10
CA VAL A 58 6.19 -2.52 7.74
C VAL A 58 6.42 -2.60 9.24
N CYS A 59 6.83 -1.48 9.85
CA CYS A 59 7.05 -1.37 11.29
C CYS A 59 6.21 -0.22 11.84
N ALA A 60 5.72 -0.37 13.08
CA ALA A 60 4.97 0.66 13.79
C ALA A 60 5.27 0.58 15.29
N PRO A 61 5.03 1.64 16.07
CA PRO A 61 5.38 1.69 17.50
C PRO A 61 4.48 0.83 18.40
N SER A 62 3.38 0.28 17.88
CA SER A 62 2.49 -0.62 18.63
C SER A 62 1.76 -1.59 17.70
N ASN A 63 1.34 -2.73 18.24
CA ASN A 63 0.58 -3.74 17.51
C ASN A 63 -0.72 -3.15 16.92
N VAL A 64 -1.43 -2.31 17.70
CA VAL A 64 -2.64 -1.61 17.23
C VAL A 64 -2.35 -0.75 15.99
N ALA A 65 -1.19 -0.09 15.93
CA ALA A 65 -0.81 0.69 14.76
C ALA A 65 -0.47 -0.20 13.55
N VAL A 66 0.18 -1.36 13.77
CA VAL A 66 0.40 -2.37 12.73
C VAL A 66 -0.94 -2.84 12.17
N ASP A 67 -1.87 -3.26 13.03
CA ASP A 67 -3.19 -3.77 12.63
C ASP A 67 -3.96 -2.74 11.81
N LYS A 68 -3.88 -1.46 12.19
CA LYS A 68 -4.53 -0.37 11.45
C LYS A 68 -3.97 -0.22 10.03
N VAL A 69 -2.65 -0.31 9.87
CA VAL A 69 -2.02 -0.30 8.53
C VAL A 69 -2.44 -1.54 7.74
N MET A 70 -2.43 -2.72 8.36
CA MET A 70 -2.78 -3.97 7.69
C MET A 70 -4.23 -4.01 7.24
N SER A 71 -5.17 -3.50 8.05
CA SER A 71 -6.57 -3.38 7.66
C SER A 71 -6.72 -2.54 6.38
N GLU A 72 -5.99 -1.42 6.27
CA GLU A 72 -6.02 -0.59 5.06
C GLU A 72 -5.37 -1.27 3.85
N VAL A 73 -4.28 -2.02 4.07
CA VAL A 73 -3.63 -2.79 3.00
C VAL A 73 -4.56 -3.89 2.47
N ILE A 74 -5.23 -4.64 3.36
CA ILE A 74 -6.17 -5.70 2.97
C ILE A 74 -7.34 -5.12 2.16
N LYS A 75 -7.93 -4.00 2.62
CA LYS A 75 -9.02 -3.33 1.88
C LYS A 75 -8.64 -2.98 0.45
N LEU A 76 -7.41 -2.51 0.22
CA LEU A 76 -6.92 -2.17 -1.12
C LEU A 76 -6.80 -3.40 -2.03
N PHE A 77 -6.38 -4.54 -1.48
CA PHE A 77 -6.27 -5.78 -2.26
C PHE A 77 -7.63 -6.41 -2.52
N ASP A 78 -8.58 -6.32 -1.58
CA ASP A 78 -9.94 -6.82 -1.76
C ASP A 78 -10.68 -6.02 -2.84
N SER A 79 -10.47 -4.70 -2.93
CA SER A 79 -11.05 -3.88 -4.00
C SER A 79 -10.56 -4.26 -5.40
N GLU A 80 -9.29 -4.68 -5.55
CA GLU A 80 -8.74 -5.14 -6.84
C GLU A 80 -9.35 -6.47 -7.30
N GLN A 81 -9.68 -7.38 -6.37
CA GLN A 81 -10.32 -8.65 -6.69
C GLN A 81 -11.77 -8.47 -7.20
N ILE A 82 -12.44 -7.38 -6.82
CA ILE A 82 -13.81 -7.08 -7.28
C ILE A 82 -13.78 -6.57 -8.73
N GLU A 83 -12.76 -5.78 -9.10
CA GLU A 83 -12.62 -5.27 -10.47
C GLU A 83 -12.19 -6.36 -11.47
N GLU A 84 -11.32 -7.30 -11.07
CA GLU A 84 -10.89 -8.41 -11.94
C GLU A 84 -11.98 -9.49 -12.16
N ASN A 85 -12.94 -9.63 -11.24
CA ASN A 85 -14.01 -10.64 -11.35
C ASN A 85 -15.18 -10.24 -12.29
N GLY A 86 -15.11 -9.08 -12.95
CA GLY A 86 -16.02 -8.69 -14.03
C GLY A 86 -15.81 -9.45 -15.35
N GLN A 87 -14.74 -10.24 -15.48
CA GLN A 87 -14.55 -11.24 -16.52
C GLN A 87 -14.00 -12.52 -15.88
N GLY A 88 -14.82 -13.57 -15.86
CA GLY A 88 -14.49 -14.83 -15.21
C GLY A 88 -13.21 -15.44 -15.76
N GLU A 89 -12.24 -15.70 -14.88
CA GLU A 89 -11.38 -16.89 -14.91
C GLU A 89 -10.57 -16.96 -13.61
N GLN A 90 -10.86 -17.99 -12.82
CA GLN A 90 -10.24 -18.22 -11.53
C GLN A 90 -8.79 -18.70 -11.69
N LYS A 91 -7.82 -17.77 -11.67
CA LYS A 91 -6.39 -18.12 -11.58
C LYS A 91 -5.95 -18.14 -10.12
N ARG A 92 -5.90 -19.36 -9.58
CA ARG A 92 -5.36 -19.77 -8.29
C ARG A 92 -3.93 -19.22 -8.09
N GLY A 93 -3.83 -17.99 -7.60
CA GLY A 93 -2.59 -17.30 -7.32
C GLY A 93 -1.88 -17.91 -6.10
N ARG A 94 -0.66 -18.41 -6.34
CA ARG A 94 0.32 -18.87 -5.35
C ARG A 94 0.29 -17.98 -4.10
N LYS A 95 0.05 -18.52 -2.90
CA LYS A 95 0.06 -17.79 -1.62
C LYS A 95 1.36 -16.96 -1.53
N ARG A 96 1.27 -15.64 -1.71
CA ARG A 96 2.43 -14.72 -1.67
C ARG A 96 2.57 -14.22 -0.24
N THR A 97 3.66 -14.59 0.42
CA THR A 97 3.92 -14.23 1.82
C THR A 97 4.29 -12.75 1.92
N LEU A 98 3.42 -11.93 2.54
CA LEU A 98 3.89 -10.74 3.25
C LEU A 98 4.57 -11.25 4.52
N SER A 99 5.86 -10.98 4.67
CA SER A 99 6.59 -11.28 5.90
C SER A 99 6.34 -10.14 6.89
N TYR A 100 5.56 -10.42 7.93
CA TYR A 100 5.29 -9.51 9.04
C TYR A 100 6.30 -9.80 10.15
N ILE A 101 6.92 -8.76 10.71
CA ILE A 101 7.68 -8.87 11.94
C ILE A 101 6.82 -8.19 13.02
N LEU A 102 6.40 -8.99 13.99
CA LEU A 102 5.80 -8.57 15.26
C LEU A 102 6.89 -8.06 16.20
#